data_AF-A0A1W7ABQ3-F1
#
_entry.id   AF-A0A1W7ABQ3-F1
#
_cell.length_a   1.000
_cell.length_b   1.000
_cell.length_c   1.000
_cell.angle_alpha   90.00
_cell.angle_beta   90.00
_cell.angle_gamma   90.00
#
_symmetry.space_group_name_H-M   'P 1'
#
loop_
_entity.id
_entity.type
_entity.pdbx_description
1 polymer ?
#
loop_
_entity_poly.entity_id
_entity_poly.type
_entity_poly.pdbx_seq_one_letter_code
_entity_poly.pdbx_strand_id
1 'polypeptide(L)'
;MPKVYVDKGTVIHKGQAYFRQSLDLTQEEYENVKDLVTIEDVTETTEKSYKDLDVEELKALVEEKGLEVVATGKNGAVKSDYVKALEEAAE
;
A
#
# COMPACT_ATOMS: atom_id res chain seq x y z
N MET A 1 2.71 -15.26 -0.86
CA MET A 1 3.48 -15.51 0.38
C MET A 1 3.61 -14.16 1.04
N PRO A 2 2.95 -13.91 2.19
CA PRO A 2 3.10 -12.64 2.90
C PRO A 2 4.56 -12.43 3.31
N LYS A 3 5.06 -11.22 3.07
CA LYS A 3 6.33 -10.75 3.62
C LYS A 3 6.08 -10.29 5.05
N VAL A 4 6.90 -10.71 5.99
CA VAL A 4 6.73 -10.39 7.42
C VAL A 4 8.04 -9.89 7.99
N TYR A 5 7.98 -8.99 8.97
CA TYR A 5 9.12 -8.48 9.69
C TYR A 5 9.14 -9.03 11.12
N VAL A 6 10.25 -9.63 11.54
CA VAL A 6 10.44 -10.16 12.90
C VAL A 6 10.74 -8.99 13.84
N ASP A 7 9.72 -8.44 14.49
CA ASP A 7 9.85 -7.35 15.44
C ASP A 7 10.12 -7.86 16.86
N LYS A 8 9.70 -9.09 17.18
CA LYS A 8 9.81 -9.69 18.51
C LYS A 8 10.49 -11.06 18.48
N GLY A 9 11.56 -11.19 19.25
CA GLY A 9 12.28 -12.47 19.38
C GLY A 9 12.94 -12.91 18.07
N THR A 10 13.15 -14.21 17.93
CA THR A 10 13.89 -14.81 16.81
C THR A 10 13.07 -15.91 16.15
N VAL A 11 12.92 -15.86 14.84
CA VAL A 11 12.26 -16.90 14.04
C VAL A 11 13.31 -17.75 13.32
N ILE A 12 13.24 -19.07 13.41
CA ILE A 12 14.09 -19.97 12.64
C ILE A 12 13.30 -20.52 11.45
N HIS A 13 13.71 -20.15 10.24
CA HIS A 13 13.08 -20.57 9.00
C HIS A 13 14.15 -21.13 8.06
N LYS A 14 13.95 -22.35 7.55
CA LYS A 14 14.89 -23.06 6.65
C LYS A 14 16.34 -23.12 7.17
N GLY A 15 16.51 -23.26 8.49
CA GLY A 15 17.83 -23.33 9.14
C GLY A 15 18.54 -21.98 9.29
N GLN A 16 17.90 -20.87 8.95
CA GLN A 16 18.39 -19.52 9.18
C GLN A 16 17.60 -18.85 10.30
N ALA A 17 18.29 -18.06 11.13
CA ALA A 17 17.68 -17.30 12.21
C ALA A 17 17.44 -15.86 11.76
N TYR A 18 16.20 -15.39 11.91
CA TYR A 18 15.74 -14.05 11.56
C TYR A 18 15.41 -13.28 12.85
N PHE A 19 16.04 -12.12 13.04
CA PHE A 19 15.82 -11.20 14.15
C PHE A 19 15.91 -9.79 13.62
N ARG A 20 14.86 -8.97 13.79
CA ARG A 20 14.78 -7.62 13.21
C ARG A 20 15.04 -7.59 11.70
N GLN A 21 14.55 -8.62 11.02
CA GLN A 21 14.72 -8.83 9.59
C GLN A 21 13.41 -9.27 8.97
N SER A 22 13.26 -8.97 7.69
CA SER A 22 12.15 -9.44 6.87
C SER A 22 12.37 -10.88 6.43
N LEU A 23 11.28 -11.63 6.30
CA LEU A 23 11.27 -12.96 5.72
C LEU A 23 9.93 -13.25 5.05
N ASP A 24 9.94 -14.09 4.02
CA ASP A 24 8.74 -14.52 3.33
C ASP A 24 8.21 -15.81 3.95
N LEU A 25 6.95 -15.79 4.38
CA LEU A 25 6.27 -16.96 4.93
C LEU A 25 5.12 -17.40 4.05
N THR A 26 4.78 -18.69 4.12
CA THR A 26 3.46 -19.16 3.71
C THR A 26 2.40 -18.74 4.74
N GLN A 27 1.12 -18.80 4.37
CA GLN A 27 0.03 -18.47 5.30
C GLN A 27 0.07 -19.37 6.55
N GLU A 28 0.35 -20.66 6.36
CA GLU A 28 0.45 -21.63 7.46
C GLU A 28 1.62 -21.31 8.40
N GLU A 29 2.78 -20.94 7.87
CA GLU A 29 3.94 -20.58 8.68
C GLU A 29 3.72 -19.26 9.43
N TYR A 30 3.06 -18.28 8.79
CA TYR A 30 2.70 -17.02 9.43
C TYR A 30 1.82 -17.24 10.67
N GLU A 31 0.78 -18.07 10.59
CA GLU A 31 -0.12 -18.31 11.72
C GLU A 31 0.62 -18.87 12.96
N ASN A 32 1.71 -19.60 12.75
CA ASN A 32 2.52 -20.17 13.82
C ASN A 32 3.44 -19.13 14.50
N VAL A 33 3.78 -18.03 13.82
CA VAL A 33 4.74 -17.03 14.33
C VAL A 33 4.18 -15.61 14.36
N LYS A 34 2.88 -15.42 14.11
CA LYS A 34 2.20 -14.11 14.06
C LYS A 34 2.36 -13.23 15.30
N ASP A 35 2.64 -13.83 16.46
CA ASP A 35 2.89 -13.08 17.70
C ASP A 35 4.32 -12.48 17.75
N LEU A 36 5.22 -13.01 16.91
CA LEU A 36 6.63 -12.64 16.81
C LEU A 36 6.96 -11.78 15.58
N VAL A 37 6.02 -11.74 14.63
CA VAL A 37 6.21 -11.06 13.36
C VAL A 37 5.07 -10.10 13.10
N THR A 38 5.40 -8.94 12.57
CA THR A 38 4.42 -8.03 11.99
C THR A 38 4.32 -8.37 10.52
N ILE A 39 3.10 -8.45 9.96
CA ILE A 39 2.97 -8.49 8.50
C ILE A 39 3.67 -7.24 7.99
N GLU A 40 4.73 -7.43 7.21
CA GLU A 40 5.28 -6.38 6.37
C GLU A 40 4.29 -6.30 5.24
N ASP A 41 3.16 -5.70 5.59
CA ASP A 41 2.13 -5.42 4.65
C ASP A 41 2.88 -4.63 3.60
N VAL A 42 2.75 -5.05 2.35
CA VAL A 42 2.75 -4.06 1.29
C VAL A 42 1.45 -3.25 1.49
N THR A 43 1.26 -2.65 2.68
CA THR A 43 1.18 -1.22 2.73
C THR A 43 2.37 -0.74 1.91
N GLU A 44 2.15 -0.65 0.59
CA GLU A 44 1.95 0.69 0.07
C GLU A 44 1.37 1.51 1.21
N THR A 45 2.26 2.09 2.00
CA THR A 45 2.03 3.41 2.55
C THR A 45 1.41 4.14 1.37
N THR A 46 0.08 4.20 1.39
CA THR A 46 -0.74 4.95 0.47
C THR A 46 -0.60 6.43 0.80
N GLU A 47 0.58 6.83 1.27
CA GLU A 47 1.29 7.99 0.76
C GLU A 47 2.04 7.62 -0.54
N LYS A 48 1.42 6.82 -1.44
CA LYS A 48 1.61 7.11 -2.86
C LYS A 48 0.99 8.49 -3.01
N SER A 49 1.84 9.51 -2.87
CA SER A 49 1.54 10.85 -3.31
C SER A 49 0.81 10.69 -4.63
N TYR A 50 -0.47 11.05 -4.71
CA TYR A 50 -1.28 10.90 -5.92
C TYR A 50 -0.57 11.54 -7.14
N LYS A 51 0.42 12.40 -6.90
CA LYS A 51 1.33 12.99 -7.87
C LYS A 51 2.22 11.98 -8.61
N ASP A 52 2.53 10.82 -8.02
CA ASP A 52 3.34 9.76 -8.63
C ASP A 52 2.52 8.78 -9.47
N LEU A 53 1.19 8.78 -9.32
CA LEU A 53 0.29 7.96 -10.13
C LEU A 53 0.07 8.55 -11.52
N ASP A 54 -0.14 7.69 -12.51
CA ASP A 54 -0.53 8.13 -13.84
C ASP A 54 -1.99 8.61 -13.89
N VAL A 55 -2.33 9.40 -14.92
CA VAL A 55 -3.69 9.96 -15.07
C VAL A 55 -4.75 8.86 -15.16
N GLU A 56 -4.41 7.73 -15.78
CA GLU A 56 -5.32 6.58 -15.90
C GLU A 56 -5.59 5.93 -14.53
N GLU A 57 -4.56 5.78 -13.70
CA GLU A 57 -4.68 5.24 -12.34
C GLU A 57 -5.50 6.18 -11.44
N LEU A 58 -5.23 7.49 -11.52
CA LEU A 58 -5.99 8.50 -10.79
C LEU A 58 -7.46 8.54 -11.18
N LYS A 59 -7.75 8.39 -12.48
CA LYS A 59 -9.11 8.32 -12.98
C LYS A 59 -9.83 7.07 -12.47
N ALA A 60 -9.18 5.91 -12.50
CA ALA A 60 -9.75 4.68 -11.96
C ALA A 60 -10.07 4.80 -10.47
N LEU A 61 -9.20 5.41 -9.67
CA LEU A 61 -9.42 5.64 -8.24
C LEU A 61 -10.59 6.59 -7.97
N VAL A 62 -10.72 7.66 -8.75
CA VAL A 62 -11.85 8.59 -8.66
C VAL A 62 -13.16 7.88 -9.00
N GLU A 63 -13.18 7.08 -10.07
CA GLU A 63 -14.38 6.32 -10.48
C GLU A 63 -14.75 5.25 -9.44
N GLU A 64 -13.78 4.53 -8.89
CA GLU A 64 -13.99 3.54 -7.83
C GLU A 64 -14.58 4.17 -6.57
N LYS A 65 -14.11 5.37 -6.21
CA LYS A 65 -14.60 6.12 -5.04
C LYS A 65 -15.87 6.92 -5.32
N GLY A 66 -16.36 6.95 -6.57
CA GLY A 66 -17.52 7.73 -6.97
C GLY A 66 -17.34 9.24 -6.78
N LEU A 67 -16.12 9.75 -6.93
CA LEU A 67 -15.78 11.16 -6.74
C LEU A 67 -16.04 11.97 -8.02
N GLU A 68 -16.53 13.19 -7.85
CA GLU A 68 -16.73 14.12 -8.97
C GLU A 68 -15.47 14.98 -9.17
N VAL A 69 -14.89 14.94 -10.36
CA VAL A 69 -13.68 15.73 -10.69
C VAL A 69 -14.07 17.00 -11.42
N VAL A 70 -13.76 18.15 -10.82
CA VAL A 70 -13.95 19.45 -11.44
C VAL A 70 -12.78 19.74 -12.40
N ALA A 71 -13.07 19.67 -13.70
CA ALA A 71 -12.08 19.96 -14.74
C ALA A 71 -11.69 21.45 -14.75
N THR A 72 -10.40 21.74 -14.54
CA THR A 72 -9.85 23.11 -14.65
C THR A 72 -9.10 23.35 -15.96
N GLY A 73 -8.78 22.28 -16.69
CA GLY A 73 -8.08 22.35 -17.96
C GLY A 73 -8.94 22.81 -19.14
N LYS A 74 -8.32 23.49 -20.11
CA LYS A 74 -8.99 23.97 -21.34
C LYS A 74 -9.58 22.84 -22.21
N ASN A 75 -9.11 21.61 -22.04
CA ASN A 75 -9.53 20.42 -22.80
C ASN A 75 -10.13 19.32 -21.90
N GLY A 76 -10.53 19.65 -20.66
CA GLY A 76 -11.05 18.68 -19.68
C GLY A 76 -10.15 18.54 -18.44
N ALA A 77 -10.48 17.56 -17.59
CA ALA A 77 -9.78 17.34 -16.33
C ALA A 77 -8.32 16.92 -16.58
N VAL A 78 -7.39 17.63 -15.93
CA VAL A 78 -5.94 17.35 -15.99
C VAL A 78 -5.50 16.56 -14.76
N LYS A 79 -4.30 15.97 -14.78
CA LYS A 79 -3.74 15.17 -13.68
C LYS A 79 -3.95 15.79 -12.30
N SER A 80 -3.69 17.10 -12.18
CA SER A 80 -3.86 17.84 -10.92
C SER A 80 -5.30 17.89 -10.42
N ASP A 81 -6.30 17.86 -11.31
CA ASP A 81 -7.71 17.88 -10.92
C ASP A 81 -8.11 16.56 -10.24
N TYR A 82 -7.62 15.42 -10.76
CA TYR A 82 -7.87 14.11 -10.16
C TYR A 82 -7.13 13.95 -8.83
N VAL A 83 -5.87 14.42 -8.74
CA VAL A 83 -5.10 14.43 -7.49
C VAL A 83 -5.85 15.23 -6.42
N LYS A 84 -6.31 16.44 -6.76
CA LYS A 84 -7.01 17.32 -5.85
C LYS A 84 -8.32 16.72 -5.35
N ALA A 85 -9.11 16.10 -6.22
CA ALA A 85 -10.35 15.44 -5.83
C ALA A 85 -10.12 14.26 -4.87
N LEU A 86 -9.03 13.51 -5.06
CA LEU A 86 -8.66 12.40 -4.17
C LEU A 86 -8.12 12.90 -2.83
N GLU A 87 -7.32 13.98 -2.82
CA GLU A 87 -6.84 14.63 -1.60
C GLU A 87 -8.00 15.22 -0.79
N GLU A 88 -8.95 15.91 -1.43
CA GLU A 88 -10.13 16.50 -0.77
C GLU A 88 -11.09 15.45 -0.19
N ALA A 89 -11.16 14.26 -0.78
CA ALA A 89 -11.97 13.16 -0.26
C ALA A 89 -11.31 12.39 0.89
N ALA A 90 -10.01 12.58 1.11
CA ALA A 90 -9.25 11.92 2.16
C ALA A 90 -9.16 12.75 3.46
N GLU A 91 -9.65 14.00 3.44
CA GLU A 91 -9.79 14.92 4.59
C GLU A 91 -11.15 14.76 5.29
#